data_AF-A0A1V4Y350-F1
#
_entry.id   AF-A0A1V4Y350-F1
#
_cell.length_a   1.000
_cell.length_b   1.000
_cell.length_c   1.000
_cell.angle_alpha   90.00
_cell.angle_beta   90.00
_cell.angle_gamma   90.00
#
_symmetry.space_group_name_H-M   'P 1'
#
loop_
_entity.id
_entity.type
_entity.pdbx_description
1 polymer ?
#
loop_
_entity_poly.entity_id
_entity_poly.type
_entity_poly.pdbx_seq_one_letter_code
_entity_poly.pdbx_strand_id
1 'polypeptide(L)'
;MPCERKSIWPNAARAAGLARDEAAMPCEEEIIWQDYQSLQNVLEDAYRQASQGKGAERHAKGEPFEEQKICEITRRLIGSPIQSLLYQAVKKIYETTRTDPIPELLGAINYIAAGIIILRELEETAPNPLAVAARNGGRR
;
A
#
# COMPACT_ATOMS: atom_id res chain seq x y z
N MET A 1 -16.12 -27.64 16.38
CA MET A 1 -15.98 -26.24 16.85
C MET A 1 -15.35 -25.43 15.71
N PRO A 2 -16.14 -24.70 14.90
CA PRO A 2 -15.57 -23.94 13.79
C PRO A 2 -14.93 -22.65 14.32
N CYS A 3 -13.67 -22.45 13.93
CA CYS A 3 -12.84 -21.30 14.26
C CYS A 3 -13.29 -20.08 13.44
N GLU A 4 -13.89 -19.08 14.09
CA GLU A 4 -14.22 -17.81 13.48
C GLU A 4 -12.95 -17.00 13.20
N ARG A 5 -12.63 -16.83 11.93
CA ARG A 5 -11.56 -15.94 11.45
C ARG A 5 -12.08 -14.50 11.55
N LYS A 6 -11.69 -13.75 12.58
CA LYS A 6 -12.03 -12.32 12.69
C LYS A 6 -11.27 -11.53 11.62
N SER A 7 -12.00 -10.94 10.68
CA SER A 7 -11.48 -9.96 9.72
C SER A 7 -10.90 -8.76 10.46
N ILE A 8 -9.66 -8.36 10.13
CA ILE A 8 -9.03 -7.11 10.61
C ILE A 8 -9.68 -5.84 10.04
N TRP A 9 -10.55 -6.01 9.05
CA TRP A 9 -11.48 -4.98 8.59
C TRP A 9 -12.88 -5.40 9.02
N PRO A 10 -13.45 -4.85 10.10
CA PRO A 10 -14.85 -5.09 10.40
C PRO A 10 -15.67 -4.54 9.23
N ASN A 11 -16.37 -5.44 8.54
CA ASN A 11 -17.32 -5.17 7.45
C ASN A 11 -17.89 -3.74 7.52
N ALA A 12 -17.52 -2.87 6.57
CA ALA A 12 -18.20 -1.59 6.37
C ALA A 12 -19.73 -1.78 6.18
N ALA A 13 -20.14 -2.97 5.70
CA ALA A 13 -21.53 -3.39 5.60
C ALA A 13 -22.28 -3.50 6.94
N ARG A 14 -21.61 -3.47 8.10
CA ARG A 14 -22.27 -3.57 9.42
C ARG A 14 -22.72 -2.23 10.00
N ALA A 15 -22.32 -1.10 9.38
CA ALA A 15 -22.74 0.24 9.81
C ALA A 15 -24.08 0.69 9.18
N ALA A 16 -24.51 0.06 8.09
CA ALA A 16 -25.80 0.30 7.46
C ALA A 16 -26.69 -0.93 7.71
N GLY A 17 -27.71 -0.82 8.55
CA GLY A 17 -28.62 -1.91 8.89
C GLY A 17 -29.49 -2.37 7.72
N LEU A 18 -28.91 -3.04 6.73
CA LEU A 18 -29.61 -3.60 5.58
C LEU A 18 -29.61 -5.13 5.68
N ALA A 19 -30.81 -5.67 5.91
CA ALA A 19 -31.08 -7.09 5.88
C ALA A 19 -30.79 -7.65 4.47
N ARG A 20 -30.27 -8.87 4.44
CA ARG A 20 -29.94 -9.60 3.21
C ARG A 20 -31.21 -10.02 2.48
N ASP A 21 -31.33 -9.65 1.22
CA ASP A 21 -32.15 -10.36 0.24
C ASP A 21 -31.26 -10.75 -0.95
N GLU A 22 -31.18 -12.06 -1.23
CA GLU A 22 -30.39 -12.71 -2.29
C GLU A 22 -31.02 -12.53 -3.69
N ALA A 23 -31.43 -11.30 -4.06
CA ALA A 23 -32.03 -11.05 -5.36
C ALA A 23 -31.32 -9.91 -6.11
N ALA A 24 -30.70 -10.30 -7.24
CA ALA A 24 -30.17 -9.45 -8.31
C ALA A 24 -29.02 -8.49 -7.92
N MET A 25 -27.79 -8.90 -8.27
CA MET A 25 -26.63 -8.03 -8.46
C MET A 25 -26.98 -6.90 -9.45
N PRO A 26 -27.13 -5.64 -9.03
CA PRO A 26 -27.18 -4.52 -9.95
C PRO A 26 -25.78 -4.30 -10.52
N CYS A 27 -25.69 -3.78 -11.75
CA CYS A 27 -24.41 -3.40 -12.36
C CYS A 27 -23.61 -2.51 -11.41
N GLU A 28 -22.28 -2.70 -11.42
CA GLU A 28 -21.31 -2.12 -10.50
C GLU A 28 -21.40 -0.58 -10.41
N GLU A 29 -22.31 -0.07 -9.59
CA GLU A 29 -22.24 1.31 -9.11
C GLU A 29 -21.26 1.33 -7.93
N GLU A 30 -20.09 1.88 -8.19
CA GLU A 30 -19.04 2.10 -7.21
C GLU A 30 -19.60 2.97 -6.07
N ILE A 31 -19.71 2.41 -4.86
CA ILE A 31 -20.03 3.20 -3.67
C ILE A 31 -18.83 4.09 -3.36
N ILE A 32 -18.73 5.23 -4.03
CA ILE A 32 -17.84 6.31 -3.63
C ILE A 32 -18.43 6.91 -2.37
N TRP A 33 -17.89 6.51 -1.23
CA TRP A 33 -18.10 7.21 0.03
C TRP A 33 -17.54 8.63 -0.15
N GLN A 34 -18.41 9.62 -0.43
CA GLN A 34 -18.00 11.01 -0.68
C GLN A 34 -17.06 11.56 0.41
N ASP A 35 -17.16 11.03 1.63
CA ASP A 35 -16.30 11.36 2.76
C ASP A 35 -14.80 11.05 2.57
N TYR A 36 -14.43 10.22 1.58
CA TYR A 36 -13.03 9.83 1.33
C TYR A 36 -12.42 10.51 0.09
N GLN A 37 -13.14 11.41 -0.58
CA GLN A 37 -12.67 12.05 -1.82
C GLN A 37 -11.32 12.73 -1.64
N SER A 38 -11.11 13.43 -0.51
CA SER A 38 -9.83 14.10 -0.25
C SER A 38 -8.66 13.13 -0.13
N LEU A 39 -8.86 11.95 0.48
CA LEU A 39 -7.83 10.92 0.57
C LEU A 39 -7.55 10.33 -0.81
N GLN A 40 -8.59 10.02 -1.58
CA GLN A 40 -8.45 9.51 -2.94
C GLN A 40 -7.64 10.47 -3.81
N ASN A 41 -7.93 11.78 -3.73
CA ASN A 41 -7.20 12.79 -4.48
C ASN A 41 -5.69 12.78 -4.14
N VAL A 42 -5.33 12.66 -2.85
CA VAL A 42 -3.92 12.58 -2.44
C VAL A 42 -3.23 11.32 -2.98
N LEU A 43 -3.92 10.18 -2.96
CA LEU A 43 -3.39 8.93 -3.51
C LEU A 43 -3.22 9.02 -5.03
N GLU A 44 -4.17 9.67 -5.72
CA GLU A 44 -4.08 9.91 -7.15
C GLU A 44 -2.94 10.88 -7.50
N ASP A 45 -2.73 11.94 -6.71
CA ASP A 45 -1.62 12.87 -6.88
C ASP A 45 -0.27 12.16 -6.68
N ALA A 46 -0.16 11.26 -5.70
CA ALA A 46 1.03 10.45 -5.49
C ALA A 46 1.29 9.53 -6.70
N TYR A 47 0.24 8.88 -7.21
CA TYR A 47 0.30 8.07 -8.43
C TYR A 47 0.74 8.88 -9.65
N ARG A 48 0.14 10.05 -9.89
CA ARG A 48 0.51 10.96 -10.99
C ARG A 48 1.97 11.41 -10.86
N GLN A 49 2.42 11.74 -9.64
CA GLN A 49 3.82 12.08 -9.40
C GLN A 49 4.78 10.92 -9.73
N ALA A 50 4.42 9.68 -9.37
CA ALA A 50 5.23 8.50 -9.67
C ALA A 50 5.26 8.15 -11.15
N SER A 51 4.12 8.27 -11.84
CA SER A 51 3.95 7.85 -13.23
C SER A 51 4.37 8.90 -14.26
N GLN A 52 4.25 10.19 -13.93
CA GLN A 52 4.49 11.30 -14.85
C GLN A 52 5.57 12.27 -14.35
N GLY A 53 5.91 12.22 -13.07
CA GLY A 53 6.85 13.16 -12.48
C GLY A 53 8.31 12.83 -12.78
N LYS A 54 9.20 13.63 -12.18
CA LYS A 54 10.66 13.52 -12.30
C LYS A 54 11.19 12.10 -12.03
N GLY A 55 10.53 11.33 -11.17
CA GLY A 55 10.88 9.93 -10.91
C GLY A 55 10.74 9.07 -12.16
N ALA A 56 9.60 9.16 -12.87
CA ALA A 56 9.38 8.47 -14.13
C ALA A 56 10.39 8.90 -15.20
N GLU A 57 10.56 10.20 -15.39
CA GLU A 57 11.49 10.76 -16.39
C GLU A 57 12.95 10.32 -16.17
N ARG A 58 13.39 10.27 -14.90
CA ARG A 58 14.81 10.03 -14.55
C ARG A 58 15.13 8.56 -14.31
N HIS A 59 14.13 7.76 -13.93
CA HIS A 59 14.36 6.42 -13.37
C HIS A 59 13.50 5.32 -13.96
N ALA A 60 12.33 5.61 -14.55
CA ALA A 60 11.47 4.55 -15.07
C ALA A 60 12.00 3.95 -16.37
N LYS A 61 12.56 4.74 -17.30
CA LYS A 61 12.99 4.26 -18.63
C LYS A 61 11.88 3.46 -19.38
N GLY A 62 10.61 3.71 -19.08
CA GLY A 62 9.47 2.96 -19.62
C GLY A 62 9.11 1.67 -18.86
N GLU A 63 9.76 1.39 -17.73
CA GLU A 63 9.50 0.22 -16.90
C GLU A 63 8.27 0.41 -15.97
N PRO A 64 7.49 -0.65 -15.71
CA PRO A 64 6.48 -0.68 -14.66
C PRO A 64 7.07 -0.26 -13.31
N PHE A 65 6.26 0.32 -12.42
CA PHE A 65 6.71 0.89 -11.14
C PHE A 65 7.50 -0.10 -10.27
N GLU A 66 7.03 -1.34 -10.22
CA GLU A 66 7.62 -2.48 -9.53
C GLU A 66 8.97 -2.92 -10.10
N GLU A 67 9.29 -2.59 -11.35
CA GLU A 67 10.58 -2.90 -11.97
C GLU A 67 11.59 -1.75 -11.85
N GLN A 68 11.14 -0.55 -11.45
CA GLN A 68 12.01 0.60 -11.30
C GLN A 68 12.98 0.43 -10.12
N LYS A 69 14.05 1.25 -10.15
CA LYS A 69 15.10 1.29 -9.11
C LYS A 69 14.61 1.36 -7.67
N ILE A 70 13.45 1.99 -7.43
CA ILE A 70 12.84 2.09 -6.10
C ILE A 70 12.63 0.69 -5.48
N CYS A 71 12.15 -0.27 -6.27
CA CYS A 71 11.92 -1.66 -5.87
C CYS A 71 13.18 -2.51 -6.06
N GLU A 72 13.87 -2.35 -7.20
CA GLU A 72 15.06 -3.12 -7.58
C GLU A 72 16.19 -3.05 -6.52
N ILE A 73 16.47 -1.84 -6.00
CA ILE A 73 17.52 -1.66 -4.99
C ILE A 73 17.22 -2.50 -3.75
N THR A 74 15.97 -2.48 -3.31
CA THR A 74 15.55 -3.20 -2.09
C THR A 74 15.66 -4.71 -2.27
N ARG A 75 15.29 -5.25 -3.44
CA ARG A 75 15.47 -6.68 -3.76
C ARG A 75 16.93 -7.13 -3.70
N ARG A 76 17.88 -6.22 -3.94
CA ARG A 76 19.33 -6.48 -3.88
C ARG A 76 19.93 -6.37 -2.48
N LEU A 77 19.21 -5.77 -1.52
CA LEU A 77 19.67 -5.63 -0.14
C LEU A 77 19.32 -6.88 0.66
N ILE A 78 20.33 -7.71 0.90
CA ILE A 78 20.16 -8.97 1.65
C ILE A 78 19.80 -8.68 3.11
N GLY A 79 18.81 -9.41 3.65
CA GLY A 79 18.46 -9.40 5.07
C GLY A 79 17.59 -8.22 5.53
N SER A 80 17.17 -7.34 4.62
CA SER A 80 16.38 -6.16 4.93
C SER A 80 15.29 -5.93 3.87
N PRO A 81 14.13 -6.60 4.01
CA PRO A 81 13.17 -6.66 2.92
C PRO A 81 12.56 -5.31 2.55
N ILE A 82 12.53 -4.32 3.46
CA ILE A 82 11.95 -2.99 3.18
C ILE A 82 12.64 -1.80 3.88
N GLN A 83 13.72 -1.99 4.66
CA GLN A 83 14.21 -0.88 5.51
C GLN A 83 14.75 0.30 4.68
N SER A 84 15.33 0.05 3.51
CA SER A 84 15.73 1.09 2.55
C SER A 84 14.57 1.99 2.13
N LEU A 85 13.40 1.39 1.86
CA LEU A 85 12.19 2.10 1.46
C LEU A 85 11.63 2.95 2.60
N LEU A 86 11.58 2.36 3.81
CA LEU A 86 11.14 3.07 5.01
C LEU A 86 12.06 4.24 5.35
N TYR A 87 13.37 4.04 5.24
CA TYR A 87 14.35 5.11 5.42
C TYR A 87 14.12 6.27 4.44
N GLN A 88 13.89 5.97 3.17
CA GLN A 88 13.63 7.00 2.17
C GLN A 88 12.30 7.72 2.39
N ALA A 89 11.25 7.02 2.83
CA ALA A 89 10.00 7.64 3.22
C ALA A 89 10.20 8.64 4.38
N VAL A 90 10.94 8.24 5.42
CA VAL A 90 11.27 9.11 6.55
C VAL A 90 12.11 10.31 6.09
N LYS A 91 13.13 10.09 5.25
CA LYS A 91 13.93 11.18 4.69
C LYS A 91 13.07 12.20 3.95
N LYS A 92 12.13 11.75 3.13
CA LYS A 92 11.17 12.60 2.42
C LYS A 92 10.31 13.43 3.37
N ILE A 93 9.81 12.81 4.45
CA ILE A 93 9.06 13.53 5.50
C ILE A 93 9.93 14.62 6.15
N TYR A 94 11.19 14.36 6.46
CA TYR A 94 12.09 15.38 7.03
C TYR A 94 12.44 16.51 6.04
N GLU A 95 12.51 16.22 4.74
CA GLU A 95 12.78 17.22 3.70
C GLU A 95 11.69 18.31 3.62
N THR A 96 10.46 18.04 4.08
CA THR A 96 9.38 19.03 4.20
C THR A 96 9.75 20.27 5.04
N THR A 97 10.73 20.15 5.92
CA THR A 97 11.24 21.28 6.73
C THR A 97 12.14 22.23 5.94
N ARG A 98 12.53 21.85 4.72
CA ARG A 98 13.55 22.55 3.90
C ARG A 98 13.08 22.82 2.48
N THR A 99 12.11 22.08 1.97
CA THR A 99 11.58 22.17 0.60
C THR A 99 10.06 22.23 0.60
N ASP A 100 9.44 22.27 -0.58
CA ASP A 100 7.98 22.23 -0.71
C ASP A 100 7.41 20.95 -0.06
N PRO A 101 6.58 21.06 0.99
CA PRO A 101 6.14 19.91 1.76
C PRO A 101 5.32 18.90 0.95
N ILE A 102 4.45 19.37 0.05
CA ILE A 102 3.47 18.49 -0.60
C ILE A 102 4.16 17.46 -1.51
N PRO A 103 5.03 17.86 -2.47
CA PRO A 103 5.73 16.90 -3.32
C PRO A 103 6.58 15.89 -2.54
N GLU A 104 7.17 16.29 -1.41
CA GLU A 104 7.97 15.37 -0.59
C GLU A 104 7.08 14.34 0.11
N LEU A 105 5.93 14.74 0.65
CA LEU A 105 4.97 13.81 1.26
C LEU A 105 4.37 12.83 0.24
N LEU A 106 4.06 13.29 -0.98
CA LEU A 106 3.66 12.41 -2.09
C LEU A 106 4.77 11.41 -2.43
N GLY A 107 6.04 11.85 -2.41
CA GLY A 107 7.19 10.97 -2.57
C GLY A 107 7.31 9.92 -1.45
N ALA A 108 7.02 10.31 -0.20
CA ALA A 108 6.98 9.38 0.93
C ALA A 108 5.89 8.31 0.76
N ILE A 109 4.69 8.69 0.28
CA ILE A 109 3.62 7.74 -0.06
C ILE A 109 4.10 6.71 -1.08
N ASN A 110 4.81 7.15 -2.12
CA ASN A 110 5.34 6.25 -3.15
C ASN A 110 6.38 5.26 -2.61
N TYR A 111 7.25 5.67 -1.66
CA TYR A 111 8.16 4.74 -0.98
C TYR A 111 7.43 3.73 -0.09
N ILE A 112 6.37 4.15 0.59
CA ILE A 112 5.53 3.24 1.40
C ILE A 112 4.83 2.23 0.49
N ALA A 113 4.27 2.68 -0.64
CA ALA A 113 3.62 1.82 -1.63
C ALA A 113 4.59 0.77 -2.19
N ALA A 114 5.81 1.17 -2.56
CA ALA A 114 6.87 0.23 -2.96
C ALA A 114 7.16 -0.82 -1.87
N GLY A 115 7.16 -0.43 -0.60
CA GLY A 115 7.34 -1.36 0.52
C GLY A 115 6.23 -2.41 0.61
N ILE A 116 4.99 -1.99 0.39
CA ILE A 116 3.83 -2.89 0.37
C ILE A 116 3.93 -3.88 -0.81
N ILE A 117 4.35 -3.42 -1.99
CA ILE A 117 4.56 -4.26 -3.17
C ILE A 117 5.60 -5.36 -2.87
N ILE A 118 6.78 -4.98 -2.37
CA ILE A 118 7.83 -5.94 -2.03
C ILE A 118 7.37 -6.94 -0.96
N LEU A 119 6.63 -6.49 0.07
CA LEU A 119 6.08 -7.41 1.07
C LEU A 119 5.09 -8.42 0.48
N ARG A 120 4.25 -8.00 -0.46
CA ARG A 120 3.31 -8.90 -1.17
C ARG A 120 4.07 -9.92 -2.02
N GLU A 121 5.09 -9.50 -2.77
CA GLU A 121 5.96 -10.40 -3.54
C GLU A 121 6.63 -11.45 -2.64
N LEU A 122 7.09 -11.03 -1.45
CA LEU A 122 7.69 -11.94 -0.48
C LEU A 122 6.67 -12.94 0.07
N GLU A 123 5.44 -12.50 0.38
CA GLU A 123 4.37 -13.38 0.86
C GLU A 123 3.98 -14.47 -0.16
N GLU A 124 4.06 -14.17 -1.46
CA GLU A 124 3.79 -15.11 -2.54
C GLU A 124 4.92 -16.12 -2.76
N THR A 125 6.18 -15.69 -2.60
CA THR A 125 7.37 -16.53 -2.85
C THR A 125 7.78 -17.36 -1.63
N ALA A 126 7.52 -16.89 -0.41
CA ALA A 126 7.65 -17.66 0.82
C ALA A 126 6.73 -17.03 1.89
N PRO A 127 5.76 -17.77 2.47
CA PRO A 127 4.83 -17.17 3.42
C PRO A 127 5.59 -16.49 4.57
N ASN A 128 5.34 -15.18 4.70
CA ASN A 128 6.02 -14.28 5.62
C ASN A 128 6.19 -14.92 7.02
N PRO A 129 7.42 -15.07 7.54
CA PRO A 129 7.67 -15.68 8.85
C PRO A 129 6.96 -14.95 10.00
N LEU A 130 6.71 -13.63 9.86
CA LEU A 130 5.92 -12.85 10.82
C LEU A 130 4.41 -13.12 10.70
N ALA A 131 3.91 -13.38 9.48
CA ALA A 131 2.56 -13.87 9.29
C ALA A 131 2.38 -15.31 9.81
N VAL A 132 3.43 -16.14 9.74
CA VAL A 132 3.47 -17.50 10.32
C VAL A 132 3.54 -17.45 11.86
N ALA A 133 4.34 -16.56 12.45
CA ALA A 133 4.43 -16.35 13.89
C ALA A 133 3.11 -15.82 14.51
N ALA A 134 2.45 -14.86 13.84
CA ALA A 134 1.14 -14.36 14.23
C ALA A 134 0.04 -15.46 14.17
N ARG A 135 0.22 -16.48 13.32
CA ARG A 135 -0.70 -17.64 13.21
C ARG A 135 -0.41 -18.73 14.24
N ASN A 136 0.85 -18.90 14.66
CA ASN A 136 1.29 -19.99 15.55
C ASN A 136 1.35 -19.61 17.04
N GLY A 137 1.34 -18.33 17.40
CA GLY A 137 1.37 -17.85 18.79
C GLY A 137 0.06 -17.99 19.59
N GLY A 138 -0.94 -18.72 19.07
CA GLY A 138 -2.31 -18.78 19.59
C GLY A 138 -2.71 -20.07 20.32
N ARG A 139 -1.80 -21.00 20.60
CA ARG A 139 -2.08 -22.16 21.46
C ARG A 139 -1.10 -22.21 22.63
N ARG A 140 -1.58 -21.78 23.79
CA ARG A 140 -1.14 -22.36 25.07
C ARG A 140 -1.82 -23.71 25.24
#